data_AF-A0A4P9Y5D1-F1
#
_entry.id   AF-A0A4P9Y5D1-F1
#
_cell.length_a   1.000
_cell.length_b   1.000
_cell.length_c   1.000
_cell.angle_alpha   90.00
_cell.angle_beta   90.00
_cell.angle_gamma   90.00
#
_symmetry.space_group_name_H-M   'P 1'
#
loop_
_entity.id
_entity.type
_entity.pdbx_description
1 polymer ?
#
loop_
_entity_poly.entity_id
_entity_poly.type
_entity_poly.pdbx_seq_one_letter_code
_entity_poly.pdbx_strand_id
1 'polypeptide(L)'
;GITGLRNLGNTCFMNSALQCLSNTTPLLLHFLGSQWEEELNRDNPLGMGGAVAEAFAQLLYQLWRGPNAVTSPSAFKRTLERFAPQFEGYRQHDSQELLAFLLDGLHEDLNRIRKKPYIEVPDANGRDDAVVAQEQWEIHGKRNASIVVDTFLGQYRSRLRCPDCDRTSMTFDPFMYLTLPIPVKREKTGMTLTKCMEEFTREEQLGESEAWYCGGCKEHRRAYKRIDLWRTPEVLVVHLKRFNHRHGGWRSDKITEMVEFPVRGLDISLLDSTCLDRGTSGEKPVYDLYGVVNHFGGLGGGH
;
A
#
# COMPACT_ATOMS: atom_id res chain seq x y z
N GLY A 1 7.46 -19.88 12.47
CA GLY A 1 7.02 -19.69 11.08
C GLY A 1 5.70 -20.38 10.83
N ILE A 2 5.57 -21.66 11.23
CA ILE A 2 4.32 -22.43 11.07
C ILE A 2 3.49 -22.34 12.37
N THR A 3 2.92 -21.17 12.63
CA THR A 3 2.17 -20.90 13.87
C THR A 3 0.84 -20.20 13.53
N GLY A 4 -0.28 -20.79 13.94
CA GLY A 4 -1.61 -20.20 13.77
C GLY A 4 -1.89 -19.05 14.74
N LEU A 5 -2.85 -18.20 14.38
CA LEU A 5 -3.36 -17.14 15.25
C LEU A 5 -4.78 -17.47 15.70
N ARG A 6 -5.03 -17.41 17.02
CA ARG A 6 -6.37 -17.61 17.58
C ARG A 6 -7.29 -16.48 17.14
N ASN A 7 -8.51 -16.80 16.70
CA ASN A 7 -9.55 -15.80 16.43
C ASN A 7 -10.10 -15.27 17.76
N LEU A 8 -10.17 -13.95 17.92
CA LEU A 8 -10.60 -13.26 19.15
C LEU A 8 -12.00 -12.66 19.02
N GLY A 9 -12.82 -13.21 18.11
CA GLY A 9 -14.16 -12.73 17.75
C GLY A 9 -14.11 -11.83 16.52
N ASN A 10 -14.45 -12.39 15.36
CA ASN A 10 -14.40 -11.70 14.05
C ASN A 10 -13.05 -11.05 13.70
N THR A 11 -11.93 -11.56 14.24
CA THR A 11 -10.59 -11.04 13.96
C THR A 11 -9.84 -11.79 12.86
N CYS A 12 -10.54 -12.48 11.96
CA CYS A 12 -9.91 -13.19 10.85
C CYS A 12 -9.19 -12.25 9.88
N PHE A 13 -9.74 -11.06 9.62
CA PHE A 13 -9.09 -9.99 8.84
C PHE A 13 -7.72 -9.61 9.41
N MET A 14 -7.61 -9.59 10.75
CA MET A 14 -6.37 -9.29 11.45
C MET A 14 -5.38 -10.44 11.34
N ASN A 15 -5.85 -11.67 11.58
CA ASN A 15 -5.00 -12.84 11.50
C ASN A 15 -4.43 -13.04 10.10
N SER A 16 -5.23 -12.87 9.04
CA SER A 16 -4.77 -13.05 7.65
C SER A 16 -3.74 -11.99 7.24
N ALA A 17 -3.96 -10.72 7.58
CA ALA A 17 -3.00 -9.65 7.34
C ALA A 17 -1.67 -9.87 8.09
N LEU A 18 -1.74 -10.23 9.38
CA LEU A 18 -0.57 -10.50 10.22
C LEU A 18 0.23 -11.71 9.73
N GLN A 19 -0.41 -12.76 9.22
CA GLN A 19 0.29 -13.90 8.64
C GLN A 19 1.04 -13.53 7.37
N CYS A 20 0.47 -12.66 6.52
CA CYS A 20 1.20 -12.19 5.34
C CYS A 20 2.40 -11.31 5.74
N LEU A 21 2.20 -10.34 6.64
CA LEU A 21 3.29 -9.48 7.12
C LEU A 21 4.38 -10.27 7.86
N SER A 22 4.02 -11.31 8.62
CA SER A 22 4.99 -12.13 9.35
C SER A 22 5.89 -12.97 8.45
N ASN A 23 5.46 -13.23 7.22
CA ASN A 23 6.23 -13.93 6.18
C ASN A 23 6.94 -12.96 5.22
N THR A 24 6.84 -11.65 5.44
CA THR A 24 7.64 -10.66 4.70
C THR A 24 9.08 -10.68 5.20
N THR A 25 9.99 -11.34 4.47
CA THR A 25 11.36 -11.61 4.93
C THR A 25 12.14 -10.39 5.41
N PRO A 26 12.22 -9.24 4.69
CA PRO A 26 12.97 -8.08 5.18
C PRO A 26 12.46 -7.56 6.53
N LEU A 27 11.12 -7.46 6.65
CA LEU A 27 10.46 -7.02 7.88
C LEU A 27 10.68 -8.02 9.02
N LEU A 28 10.53 -9.31 8.75
CA LEU A 28 10.74 -10.38 9.72
C LEU A 28 12.17 -10.37 10.27
N LEU A 29 13.18 -10.32 9.39
CA LEU A 29 14.58 -10.33 9.78
C LEU A 29 14.94 -9.10 10.60
N HIS A 30 14.40 -7.94 10.25
CA HIS A 30 14.60 -6.70 11.03
C HIS A 30 14.08 -6.82 12.46
N PHE A 31 12.85 -7.34 12.65
CA PHE A 31 12.25 -7.51 13.98
C PHE A 31 12.78 -8.69 14.80
N LEU A 32 13.28 -9.75 14.14
CA LEU A 32 13.98 -10.84 14.83
C LEU A 32 15.41 -10.48 15.21
N GLY A 33 15.99 -9.47 14.56
CA GLY A 33 17.19 -8.78 15.04
C GLY A 33 16.85 -7.79 16.16
N SER A 34 17.88 -7.18 16.73
CA SER A 34 17.72 -6.13 17.76
C SER A 34 17.77 -4.71 17.19
N GLN A 35 17.96 -4.55 15.88
CA GLN A 35 18.14 -3.24 15.22
C GLN A 35 16.91 -2.33 15.36
N TRP A 36 15.71 -2.90 15.30
CA TRP A 36 14.46 -2.14 15.42
C TRP A 36 14.33 -1.42 16.77
N GLU A 37 14.94 -1.96 17.84
CA GLU A 37 14.88 -1.37 19.18
C GLU A 37 15.57 0.01 19.22
N GLU A 38 16.68 0.16 18.49
CA GLU A 38 17.42 1.42 18.37
C GLU A 38 16.71 2.43 17.45
N GLU A 39 15.91 1.94 16.50
CA GLU A 39 15.15 2.76 15.56
C GLU A 39 13.83 3.30 16.14
N LEU A 40 13.36 2.77 17.28
CA LEU A 40 12.11 3.19 17.92
C LEU A 40 12.05 4.72 18.09
N ASN A 41 10.97 5.30 17.58
CA ASN A 41 10.71 6.73 17.59
C ASN A 41 9.51 7.11 18.46
N ARG A 42 9.75 7.08 19.77
CA ARG A 42 8.74 7.34 20.80
C ARG A 42 8.21 8.78 20.81
N ASP A 43 9.02 9.72 20.32
CA ASP A 43 8.69 11.15 20.32
C ASP A 43 8.09 11.63 18.98
N ASN A 44 7.92 10.72 18.01
CA ASN A 44 7.34 11.08 16.73
C ASN A 44 5.87 11.48 16.89
N PRO A 45 5.48 12.73 16.57
CA PRO A 45 4.10 13.18 16.73
C PRO A 45 3.09 12.46 15.83
N LEU A 46 3.56 11.76 14.78
CA LEU A 46 2.72 10.95 13.90
C LEU A 46 2.73 9.45 14.28
N GLY A 47 3.60 9.05 15.22
CA GLY A 47 3.70 7.67 15.68
C GLY A 47 2.76 7.34 16.85
N MET A 48 2.91 6.14 17.39
CA MET A 48 2.12 5.59 18.48
C MET A 48 2.98 5.36 19.74
N GLY A 49 4.05 6.14 19.88
CA GLY A 49 5.00 6.05 20.99
C GLY A 49 5.85 4.77 20.98
N GLY A 50 5.98 4.11 19.82
CA GLY A 50 6.65 2.81 19.68
C GLY A 50 5.77 1.60 19.98
N ALA A 51 4.52 1.81 20.41
CA ALA A 51 3.68 0.74 20.93
C ALA A 51 3.25 -0.28 19.85
N VAL A 52 3.01 0.18 18.61
CA VAL A 52 2.62 -0.72 17.51
C VAL A 52 3.83 -1.56 17.10
N ALA A 53 5.00 -0.95 16.98
CA ALA A 53 6.25 -1.68 16.68
C ALA A 53 6.59 -2.72 17.75
N GLU A 54 6.52 -2.36 19.05
CA GLU A 54 6.77 -3.29 20.15
C GLU A 54 5.77 -4.47 20.17
N ALA A 55 4.47 -4.19 20.01
CA ALA A 55 3.44 -5.22 19.99
C ALA A 55 3.62 -6.16 18.78
N PHE A 56 4.00 -5.62 17.63
CA PHE A 56 4.29 -6.41 16.43
C PHE A 56 5.55 -7.26 16.60
N ALA A 57 6.63 -6.71 17.15
CA ALA A 57 7.87 -7.43 17.44
C ALA A 57 7.63 -8.63 18.38
N GLN A 58 6.88 -8.40 19.47
CA GLN A 58 6.49 -9.47 20.41
C GLN A 58 5.69 -10.57 19.71
N LEU A 59 4.76 -10.20 18.83
CA LEU A 59 3.97 -11.15 18.07
C LEU A 59 4.84 -11.96 17.10
N LEU A 60 5.75 -11.31 16.36
CA LEU A 60 6.67 -11.99 15.45
C LEU A 60 7.57 -12.97 16.20
N TYR A 61 8.09 -12.59 17.37
CA TYR A 61 8.84 -13.50 18.22
C TYR A 61 8.02 -14.73 18.59
N GLN A 62 6.76 -14.56 19.00
CA GLN A 62 5.88 -15.69 19.34
C GLN A 62 5.55 -16.57 18.12
N LEU A 63 5.41 -16.00 16.93
CA LEU A 63 5.14 -16.74 15.69
C LEU A 63 6.37 -17.50 15.17
N TRP A 64 7.58 -16.98 15.39
CA TRP A 64 8.80 -17.51 14.77
C TRP A 64 9.77 -18.21 15.72
N ARG A 65 9.79 -17.82 16.99
CA ARG A 65 10.64 -18.40 18.05
C ARG A 65 9.83 -19.05 19.17
N GLY A 66 8.51 -18.79 19.23
CA GLY A 66 7.64 -19.38 20.23
C GLY A 66 7.49 -20.90 20.09
N PRO A 67 7.25 -21.63 21.19
CA PRO A 67 7.11 -23.08 21.17
C PRO A 67 5.72 -23.56 20.70
N ASN A 68 4.76 -22.63 20.56
CA ASN A 68 3.36 -22.97 20.34
C ASN A 68 3.02 -23.07 18.85
N ALA A 69 2.23 -24.08 18.49
CA ALA A 69 1.64 -24.19 17.16
C ALA A 69 0.51 -23.15 16.92
N VAL A 70 -0.08 -22.59 17.99
CA VAL A 70 -1.09 -21.54 17.92
C VAL A 70 -0.84 -20.51 19.02
N THR A 71 -0.84 -19.22 18.65
CA THR A 71 -0.63 -18.10 19.57
C THR A 71 -1.85 -17.18 19.58
N SER A 72 -2.14 -16.55 20.73
CA SER A 72 -3.22 -15.57 20.87
C SER A 72 -2.70 -14.14 20.68
N PRO A 73 -3.13 -13.39 19.64
CA PRO A 73 -2.67 -12.03 19.39
C PRO A 73 -3.36 -10.98 20.29
N SER A 74 -3.75 -11.33 21.51
CA SER A 74 -4.58 -10.46 22.37
C SER A 74 -3.87 -9.17 22.78
N ALA A 75 -2.56 -9.22 23.01
CA ALA A 75 -1.76 -8.03 23.31
C ALA A 75 -1.67 -7.09 22.11
N PHE A 76 -1.49 -7.66 20.92
CA PHE A 76 -1.51 -6.91 19.67
C PHE A 76 -2.88 -6.29 19.42
N LYS A 77 -3.97 -7.07 19.53
CA LYS A 77 -5.35 -6.57 19.37
C LYS A 77 -5.64 -5.38 20.27
N ARG A 78 -5.30 -5.45 21.55
CA ARG A 78 -5.49 -4.35 22.50
C ARG A 78 -4.72 -3.09 22.08
N THR A 79 -3.53 -3.25 21.52
CA THR A 79 -2.73 -2.13 21.02
C THR A 79 -3.35 -1.53 19.76
N LEU A 80 -3.81 -2.37 18.83
CA LEU A 80 -4.54 -1.95 17.64
C LEU A 80 -5.79 -1.13 18.01
N GLU A 81 -6.64 -1.64 18.89
CA GLU A 81 -7.88 -0.97 19.30
C GLU A 81 -7.64 0.38 20.00
N ARG A 82 -6.49 0.53 20.68
CA ARG A 82 -6.11 1.78 21.34
C ARG A 82 -5.82 2.90 20.34
N PHE A 83 -5.16 2.59 19.21
CA PHE A 83 -4.68 3.58 18.24
C PHE A 83 -5.52 3.66 16.97
N ALA A 84 -6.32 2.64 16.70
CA ALA A 84 -7.28 2.59 15.60
C ALA A 84 -8.64 2.09 16.12
N PRO A 85 -9.42 2.96 16.80
CA PRO A 85 -10.70 2.61 17.41
C PRO A 85 -11.73 2.09 16.40
N GLN A 86 -11.56 2.33 15.09
CA GLN A 86 -12.42 1.75 14.08
C GLN A 86 -12.40 0.22 14.09
N PHE A 87 -11.30 -0.41 14.56
CA PHE A 87 -11.18 -1.87 14.72
C PHE A 87 -11.63 -2.37 16.10
N GLU A 88 -12.22 -1.49 16.93
CA GLU A 88 -12.72 -1.87 18.26
C GLU A 88 -13.90 -2.83 18.19
N GLY A 89 -13.89 -3.79 19.11
CA GLY A 89 -14.97 -4.72 19.33
C GLY A 89 -14.83 -5.98 18.49
N TYR A 90 -15.95 -6.41 17.93
CA TYR A 90 -16.09 -7.73 17.29
C TYR A 90 -16.84 -7.64 15.96
N ARG A 91 -16.79 -6.49 15.28
CA ARG A 91 -17.33 -6.35 13.92
C ARG A 91 -16.34 -6.89 12.91
N GLN A 92 -16.83 -7.18 11.70
CA GLN A 92 -15.95 -7.51 10.59
C GLN A 92 -15.37 -6.22 10.01
N HIS A 93 -14.11 -6.29 9.58
CA HIS A 93 -13.35 -5.17 9.03
C HIS A 93 -12.63 -5.57 7.75
N ASP A 94 -12.24 -4.58 6.97
CA ASP A 94 -11.42 -4.79 5.78
C ASP A 94 -9.96 -5.03 6.20
N SER A 95 -9.41 -6.18 5.78
CA SER A 95 -7.99 -6.49 6.00
C SER A 95 -7.05 -5.50 5.32
N GLN A 96 -7.46 -4.87 4.22
CA GLN A 96 -6.66 -3.84 3.56
C GLN A 96 -6.55 -2.57 4.43
N GLU A 97 -7.64 -2.16 5.08
CA GLU A 97 -7.65 -0.99 5.95
C GLU A 97 -6.70 -1.21 7.14
N LEU A 98 -6.74 -2.42 7.71
CA LEU A 98 -5.77 -2.82 8.74
C LEU A 98 -4.34 -2.80 8.21
N LEU A 99 -4.09 -3.37 7.04
CA LEU A 99 -2.74 -3.42 6.46
C LEU A 99 -2.17 -2.01 6.25
N ALA A 100 -2.98 -1.09 5.73
CA ALA A 100 -2.61 0.30 5.55
C ALA A 100 -2.25 0.97 6.89
N PHE A 101 -3.10 0.78 7.91
CA PHE A 101 -2.82 1.27 9.26
C PHE A 101 -1.52 0.68 9.84
N LEU A 102 -1.27 -0.61 9.66
CA LEU A 102 -0.08 -1.25 10.20
C LEU A 102 1.19 -0.79 9.49
N LEU A 103 1.19 -0.64 8.16
CA LEU A 103 2.36 -0.14 7.45
C LEU A 103 2.68 1.31 7.87
N ASP A 104 1.67 2.17 7.97
CA ASP A 104 1.83 3.55 8.44
C ASP A 104 2.29 3.62 9.91
N GLY A 105 1.63 2.87 10.80
CA GLY A 105 1.97 2.85 12.22
C GLY A 105 3.36 2.29 12.51
N LEU A 106 3.75 1.20 11.82
CA LEU A 106 5.11 0.65 11.91
C LEU A 106 6.15 1.61 11.31
N HIS A 107 5.81 2.28 10.20
CA HIS A 107 6.67 3.30 9.60
C HIS A 107 6.94 4.42 10.60
N GLU A 108 5.89 4.99 11.20
CA GLU A 108 6.03 6.15 12.07
C GLU A 108 6.67 5.78 13.43
N ASP A 109 6.38 4.61 13.99
CA ASP A 109 7.04 4.11 15.20
C ASP A 109 8.53 3.79 14.98
N LEU A 110 8.97 3.53 13.74
CA LEU A 110 10.37 3.21 13.39
C LEU A 110 11.00 4.25 12.46
N ASN A 111 10.42 5.46 12.37
CA ASN A 111 10.95 6.49 11.49
C ASN A 111 12.26 7.02 12.05
N ARG A 112 13.36 6.73 11.36
CA ARG A 112 14.73 7.16 11.68
C ARG A 112 14.87 8.69 11.66
N ILE A 113 13.99 9.40 10.95
CA ILE A 113 13.97 10.86 10.92
C ILE A 113 13.29 11.41 12.18
N ARG A 114 14.11 11.87 13.13
CA ARG A 114 13.63 12.41 14.42
C ARG A 114 12.97 13.78 14.31
N LYS A 115 13.45 14.64 13.40
CA LYS A 115 12.92 15.98 13.17
C LYS A 115 12.60 16.17 11.69
N LYS A 116 11.32 16.08 11.33
CA LYS A 116 10.86 16.18 9.94
C LYS A 116 10.95 17.64 9.45
N PRO A 117 11.84 17.99 8.50
CA PRO A 117 11.92 19.34 7.96
C PRO A 117 10.70 19.66 7.08
N TYR A 118 10.18 20.89 7.15
CA TYR A 118 9.24 21.37 6.15
C TYR A 118 9.99 21.66 4.85
N ILE A 119 9.57 21.04 3.75
CA ILE A 119 10.16 21.21 2.43
C ILE A 119 8.99 21.39 1.47
N GLU A 120 8.97 22.51 0.76
CA GLU A 120 8.05 22.74 -0.33
C GLU A 120 8.47 21.88 -1.53
N VAL A 121 7.55 21.08 -2.06
CA VAL A 121 7.83 20.22 -3.21
C VAL A 121 7.78 21.10 -4.47
N PRO A 122 8.88 21.23 -5.22
CA PRO A 122 8.89 22.07 -6.41
C PRO A 122 8.04 21.46 -7.52
N ASP A 123 7.34 22.31 -8.26
CA ASP A 123 6.62 21.93 -9.47
C ASP A 123 7.58 21.34 -10.52
N ALA A 124 7.06 20.44 -11.36
CA ALA A 124 7.84 19.85 -12.45
C ALA A 124 8.31 20.91 -13.46
N ASN A 125 7.49 21.93 -13.76
CA ASN A 125 7.82 23.08 -14.62
C ASN A 125 8.51 22.73 -15.96
N GLY A 126 8.17 21.59 -16.57
CA GLY A 126 8.77 21.13 -17.83
C GLY A 126 10.19 20.59 -17.71
N ARG A 127 10.69 20.39 -16.49
CA ARG A 127 11.94 19.65 -16.22
C ARG A 127 11.76 18.17 -16.60
N ASP A 128 12.89 17.51 -16.81
CA ASP A 128 12.94 16.08 -17.11
C ASP A 128 12.31 15.23 -16.00
N ASP A 129 11.48 14.25 -16.39
CA ASP A 129 10.74 13.37 -15.48
C ASP A 129 11.67 12.71 -14.46
N ALA A 130 12.83 12.21 -14.87
CA ALA A 130 13.74 11.49 -13.98
C ALA A 130 14.37 12.42 -12.94
N VAL A 131 14.67 13.66 -13.32
CA VAL A 131 15.18 14.68 -12.39
C VAL A 131 14.14 15.01 -11.33
N VAL A 132 12.89 15.28 -11.74
CA VAL A 132 11.81 15.61 -10.80
C VAL A 132 11.48 14.43 -9.90
N ALA A 133 11.42 13.22 -10.46
CA ALA A 133 11.14 12.01 -9.70
C ALA A 133 12.20 11.75 -8.62
N GLN A 134 13.48 11.87 -8.99
CA GLN A 134 14.62 11.71 -8.06
C GLN A 134 14.58 12.78 -6.96
N GLU A 135 14.35 14.04 -7.31
CA GLU A 135 14.24 15.13 -6.33
C GLU A 135 13.09 14.90 -5.34
N GLN A 136 11.90 14.52 -5.82
CA GLN A 136 10.76 14.23 -4.96
C GLN A 136 10.98 12.99 -4.08
N TRP A 137 11.70 11.99 -4.59
CA TRP A 137 12.12 10.82 -3.83
C TRP A 137 13.06 11.19 -2.68
N GLU A 138 14.07 12.03 -2.96
CA GLU A 138 15.00 12.53 -1.94
C GLU A 138 14.32 13.42 -0.91
N ILE A 139 13.38 14.27 -1.33
CA ILE A 139 12.57 15.09 -0.42
C ILE A 139 11.73 14.20 0.50
N HIS A 140 11.13 13.14 -0.04
CA HIS A 140 10.39 12.16 0.76
C HIS A 140 11.32 11.46 1.77
N GLY A 141 12.50 11.02 1.34
CA GLY A 141 13.49 10.35 2.20
C GLY A 141 14.03 11.23 3.34
N LYS A 142 14.04 12.56 3.19
CA LYS A 142 14.39 13.51 4.27
C LYS A 142 13.38 13.54 5.41
N ARG A 143 12.18 13.00 5.22
CA ARG A 143 11.09 12.97 6.21
C ARG A 143 10.71 11.55 6.64
N ASN A 144 10.95 10.57 5.77
CA ASN A 144 10.48 9.21 5.93
C ASN A 144 11.62 8.23 5.63
N ALA A 145 12.17 7.62 6.68
CA ALA A 145 13.18 6.58 6.56
C ALA A 145 12.94 5.52 7.64
N SER A 146 12.67 4.28 7.25
CA SER A 146 12.37 3.17 8.18
C SER A 146 12.42 1.86 7.41
N ILE A 147 12.45 0.72 8.11
CA ILE A 147 12.32 -0.59 7.46
C ILE A 147 11.08 -0.71 6.56
N VAL A 148 9.96 -0.06 6.90
CA VAL A 148 8.75 -0.09 6.07
C VAL A 148 8.97 0.64 4.75
N VAL A 149 9.63 1.80 4.80
CA VAL A 149 10.01 2.56 3.60
C VAL A 149 10.98 1.76 2.75
N ASP A 150 12.00 1.18 3.36
CA ASP A 150 13.02 0.39 2.66
C ASP A 150 12.39 -0.83 1.94
N THR A 151 11.35 -1.42 2.53
CA THR A 151 10.73 -2.67 2.04
C THR A 151 9.58 -2.44 1.05
N PHE A 152 8.69 -1.47 1.32
CA PHE A 152 7.39 -1.36 0.65
C PHE A 152 7.22 -0.08 -0.19
N LEU A 153 8.11 0.90 -0.07
CA LEU A 153 7.93 2.18 -0.76
C LEU A 153 8.24 2.06 -2.25
N GLY A 154 7.25 2.35 -3.09
CA GLY A 154 7.41 2.64 -4.51
C GLY A 154 7.07 4.10 -4.82
N GLN A 155 7.13 4.46 -6.11
CA GLN A 155 6.81 5.80 -6.60
C GLN A 155 5.89 5.70 -7.82
N TYR A 156 4.77 6.43 -7.79
CA TYR A 156 3.93 6.67 -8.96
C TYR A 156 4.49 7.83 -9.79
N ARG A 157 4.13 7.88 -11.07
CA ARG A 157 4.10 9.09 -11.87
C ARG A 157 2.64 9.44 -12.17
N SER A 158 2.15 10.53 -11.62
CA SER A 158 0.80 11.05 -11.85
C SER A 158 0.85 12.13 -12.93
N ARG A 159 0.22 11.89 -14.09
CA ARG A 159 0.11 12.85 -15.18
C ARG A 159 -1.30 13.40 -15.27
N LEU A 160 -1.43 14.72 -15.29
CA LEU A 160 -2.67 15.43 -15.61
C LEU A 160 -2.49 16.14 -16.95
N ARG A 161 -3.46 16.03 -17.86
CA ARG A 161 -3.50 16.74 -19.14
C ARG A 161 -4.80 17.54 -19.26
N CYS A 162 -4.66 18.85 -19.49
CA CYS A 162 -5.80 19.72 -19.73
C CYS A 162 -6.48 19.37 -21.07
N PRO A 163 -7.81 19.21 -21.14
CA PRO A 163 -8.50 18.90 -22.39
C PRO A 163 -8.55 20.09 -23.36
N ASP A 164 -8.41 21.33 -22.87
CA ASP A 164 -8.64 22.53 -23.68
C ASP A 164 -7.34 23.19 -24.19
N CYS A 165 -6.25 23.11 -23.43
CA CYS A 165 -4.98 23.74 -23.78
C CYS A 165 -3.79 22.76 -23.83
N ASP A 166 -4.05 21.47 -23.65
CA ASP A 166 -3.06 20.36 -23.63
C ASP A 166 -1.89 20.51 -22.64
N ARG A 167 -1.91 21.52 -21.76
CA ARG A 167 -0.93 21.67 -20.68
C ARG A 167 -0.95 20.42 -19.82
N THR A 168 0.24 19.87 -19.57
CA THR A 168 0.46 18.75 -18.67
C THR A 168 0.99 19.21 -17.32
N SER A 169 0.64 18.47 -16.27
CA SER A 169 1.22 18.56 -14.93
C SER A 169 1.66 17.17 -14.50
N MET A 170 2.80 17.07 -13.84
CA MET A 170 3.38 15.79 -13.41
C MET A 170 3.78 15.87 -11.95
N THR A 171 3.39 14.86 -11.19
CA THR A 171 3.81 14.65 -9.79
C THR A 171 4.30 13.22 -9.60
N PHE A 172 5.21 13.01 -8.65
CA PHE A 172 5.77 11.70 -8.35
C PHE A 172 5.50 11.33 -6.90
N ASP A 173 4.46 10.53 -6.71
CA ASP A 173 3.85 10.30 -5.41
C ASP A 173 4.32 8.96 -4.82
N PRO A 174 4.74 8.91 -3.54
CA PRO A 174 5.09 7.65 -2.88
C PRO A 174 3.86 6.74 -2.71
N PHE A 175 4.08 5.42 -2.72
CA PHE A 175 3.05 4.44 -2.37
C PHE A 175 3.64 3.25 -1.61
N MET A 176 2.83 2.58 -0.78
CA MET A 176 3.23 1.34 -0.09
C MET A 176 2.49 0.10 -0.59
N TYR A 177 1.36 0.29 -1.29
CA TYR A 177 0.55 -0.77 -1.86
C TYR A 177 -0.25 -0.26 -3.06
N LEU A 178 -0.58 -1.15 -3.98
CA LEU A 178 -1.44 -0.87 -5.13
C LEU A 178 -2.88 -1.26 -4.81
N THR A 179 -3.85 -0.40 -5.07
CA THR A 179 -5.28 -0.76 -5.03
C THR A 179 -5.82 -0.79 -6.45
N LEU A 180 -5.92 -1.99 -7.01
CA LEU A 180 -6.27 -2.19 -8.41
C LEU A 180 -7.79 -2.31 -8.59
N PRO A 181 -8.39 -1.57 -9.53
CA PRO A 181 -9.75 -1.80 -9.96
C PRO A 181 -9.87 -3.14 -10.72
N ILE A 182 -11.04 -3.75 -10.67
CA ILE A 182 -11.35 -4.96 -11.46
C ILE A 182 -12.31 -4.56 -12.59
N PRO A 183 -11.88 -4.58 -13.87
CA PRO A 183 -12.68 -4.10 -15.01
C PRO A 183 -13.78 -5.07 -15.48
N VAL A 184 -14.62 -5.59 -14.55
CA VAL A 184 -15.60 -6.66 -14.80
C VAL A 184 -16.54 -6.37 -15.98
N LYS A 185 -16.90 -5.10 -16.21
CA LYS A 185 -17.84 -4.73 -17.30
C LYS A 185 -17.21 -4.67 -18.68
N ARG A 186 -15.88 -4.56 -18.77
CA ARG A 186 -15.16 -4.37 -20.04
C ARG A 186 -14.58 -5.66 -20.59
N GLU A 187 -14.40 -6.65 -19.72
CA GLU A 187 -13.75 -7.90 -20.07
C GLU A 187 -14.77 -9.01 -20.35
N LYS A 188 -14.71 -9.56 -21.56
CA LYS A 188 -15.51 -10.74 -21.98
C LYS A 188 -14.71 -12.05 -21.91
N THR A 189 -13.41 -11.95 -21.65
CA THR A 189 -12.48 -13.08 -21.54
C THR A 189 -11.86 -13.07 -20.14
N GLY A 190 -11.32 -14.20 -19.68
CA GLY A 190 -10.82 -14.38 -18.31
C GLY A 190 -10.04 -13.19 -17.75
N MET A 191 -10.27 -12.86 -16.49
CA MET A 191 -9.67 -11.71 -15.81
C MET A 191 -8.30 -12.08 -15.26
N THR A 192 -7.28 -11.26 -15.54
CA THR A 192 -5.92 -11.47 -15.05
C THR A 192 -5.46 -10.26 -14.24
N LEU A 193 -4.45 -10.46 -13.39
CA LEU A 193 -3.82 -9.38 -12.62
C LEU A 193 -3.25 -8.30 -13.54
N THR A 194 -2.64 -8.68 -14.66
CA THR A 194 -2.14 -7.74 -15.67
C THR A 194 -3.24 -6.83 -16.18
N LYS A 195 -4.43 -7.36 -16.49
CA LYS A 195 -5.60 -6.54 -16.91
C LYS A 195 -6.03 -5.55 -15.82
N CYS A 196 -6.01 -5.96 -14.55
CA CYS A 196 -6.30 -5.04 -13.44
C CYS A 196 -5.26 -3.93 -13.31
N MET A 197 -3.99 -4.24 -13.56
CA MET A 197 -2.90 -3.25 -13.57
C MET A 197 -2.98 -2.31 -14.78
N GLU A 198 -3.29 -2.82 -15.97
CA GLU A 198 -3.53 -2.01 -17.17
C GLU A 198 -4.72 -1.06 -16.98
N GLU A 199 -5.80 -1.53 -16.34
CA GLU A 199 -6.93 -0.67 -16.00
C GLU A 199 -6.53 0.41 -14.98
N PHE A 200 -5.68 0.07 -14.00
CA PHE A 200 -5.15 1.03 -13.02
C PHE A 200 -4.32 2.14 -13.67
N THR A 201 -3.53 1.82 -14.70
CA THR A 201 -2.68 2.79 -15.40
C THR A 201 -3.35 3.47 -16.59
N ARG A 202 -4.64 3.19 -16.83
CA ARG A 202 -5.37 3.74 -17.97
C ARG A 202 -5.68 5.21 -17.76
N GLU A 203 -5.52 6.02 -18.80
CA GLU A 203 -5.94 7.42 -18.76
C GLU A 203 -7.47 7.51 -18.57
N GLU A 204 -7.91 8.30 -17.59
CA GLU A 204 -9.31 8.56 -17.30
C GLU A 204 -9.58 10.05 -17.17
N GLN A 205 -10.80 10.48 -17.44
CA GLN A 205 -11.19 11.88 -17.28
C GLN A 205 -11.77 12.10 -15.88
N LEU A 206 -11.26 13.10 -15.16
CA LEU A 206 -11.73 13.44 -13.82
C LEU A 206 -13.23 13.75 -13.78
N GLY A 207 -13.87 13.38 -12.68
CA GLY A 207 -15.25 13.77 -12.38
C GLY A 207 -15.39 15.27 -12.15
N GLU A 208 -16.62 15.76 -12.11
CA GLU A 208 -16.90 17.19 -11.87
C GLU A 208 -16.41 17.66 -10.50
N SER A 209 -16.60 16.84 -9.45
CA SER A 209 -16.15 17.13 -8.08
C SER A 209 -14.64 17.05 -7.89
N GLU A 210 -13.91 16.49 -8.85
CA GLU A 210 -12.47 16.29 -8.82
C GLU A 210 -11.76 17.16 -9.87
N ALA A 211 -12.44 18.17 -10.42
CA ALA A 211 -11.88 19.04 -11.43
C ALA A 211 -10.57 19.69 -10.93
N TRP A 212 -9.55 19.68 -11.79
CA TRP A 212 -8.21 20.18 -11.49
C TRP A 212 -8.05 21.61 -12.00
N TYR A 213 -7.45 22.49 -11.19
CA TYR A 213 -7.17 23.87 -11.61
C TYR A 213 -6.03 23.91 -12.65
N CYS A 214 -6.36 24.26 -13.88
CA CYS A 214 -5.37 24.42 -14.94
C CYS A 214 -4.73 25.81 -14.88
N GLY A 215 -3.44 25.90 -14.57
CA GLY A 215 -2.71 27.19 -14.57
C GLY A 215 -2.60 27.88 -15.95
N GLY A 216 -2.90 27.18 -17.05
CA GLY A 216 -2.95 27.76 -18.40
C GLY A 216 -4.30 28.43 -18.69
N CYS A 217 -5.39 27.70 -18.48
CA CYS A 217 -6.75 28.21 -18.64
C CYS A 217 -7.19 29.13 -17.50
N LYS A 218 -6.50 29.06 -16.35
CA LYS A 218 -6.87 29.72 -15.08
C LYS A 218 -8.27 29.35 -14.58
N GLU A 219 -8.68 28.11 -14.83
CA GLU A 219 -10.00 27.57 -14.48
C GLU A 219 -9.91 26.08 -14.12
N HIS A 220 -10.87 25.58 -13.35
CA HIS A 220 -10.99 24.15 -13.05
C HIS A 220 -11.48 23.39 -14.29
N ARG A 221 -10.71 22.37 -14.68
CA ARG A 221 -10.98 21.52 -15.84
C ARG A 221 -11.03 20.06 -15.43
N ARG A 222 -11.89 19.30 -16.12
CA ARG A 222 -11.94 17.85 -16.04
C ARG A 222 -10.75 17.27 -16.82
N ALA A 223 -9.57 17.38 -16.22
CA ALA A 223 -8.32 16.91 -16.80
C ALA A 223 -8.36 15.40 -17.05
N TYR A 224 -7.57 14.96 -18.02
CA TYR A 224 -7.24 13.55 -18.17
C TYR A 224 -6.13 13.21 -17.17
N LYS A 225 -6.39 12.23 -16.30
CA LYS A 225 -5.45 11.72 -15.30
C LYS A 225 -4.96 10.34 -15.73
N ARG A 226 -3.66 10.14 -15.65
CA ARG A 226 -3.01 8.83 -15.81
C ARG A 226 -2.02 8.63 -14.68
N ILE A 227 -1.97 7.43 -14.13
CA ILE A 227 -0.99 7.02 -13.12
C ILE A 227 -0.13 5.93 -13.73
N ASP A 228 1.19 6.06 -13.67
CA ASP A 228 2.12 5.02 -14.07
C ASP A 228 2.99 4.60 -12.86
N LEU A 229 3.52 3.39 -12.88
CA LEU A 229 4.54 2.98 -11.91
C LEU A 229 5.90 3.53 -12.35
N TRP A 230 6.53 4.34 -11.51
CA TRP A 230 7.85 4.93 -11.76
C TRP A 230 8.96 4.13 -11.08
N ARG A 231 8.81 3.84 -9.78
CA ARG A 231 9.69 2.95 -9.00
C ARG A 231 8.84 1.87 -8.34
N THR A 232 9.37 0.66 -8.30
CA THR A 232 8.72 -0.48 -7.64
C THR A 232 9.48 -0.87 -6.37
N PRO A 233 8.79 -1.25 -5.29
CA PRO A 233 9.42 -1.62 -4.02
C PRO A 233 10.08 -3.01 -4.05
N GLU A 234 10.89 -3.34 -3.04
CA GLU A 234 11.38 -4.72 -2.85
C GLU A 234 10.22 -5.71 -2.65
N VAL A 235 9.21 -5.31 -1.86
CA VAL A 235 8.00 -6.10 -1.61
C VAL A 235 6.78 -5.34 -2.11
N LEU A 236 6.15 -5.86 -3.16
CA LEU A 236 4.95 -5.29 -3.76
C LEU A 236 3.68 -5.86 -3.12
N VAL A 237 2.90 -5.01 -2.45
CA VAL A 237 1.56 -5.34 -1.96
C VAL A 237 0.52 -4.96 -3.01
N VAL A 238 -0.26 -5.94 -3.45
CA VAL A 238 -1.36 -5.74 -4.40
C VAL A 238 -2.70 -6.05 -3.75
N HIS A 239 -3.55 -5.04 -3.64
CA HIS A 239 -4.93 -5.14 -3.21
C HIS A 239 -5.86 -5.08 -4.43
N LEU A 240 -6.74 -6.08 -4.57
CA LEU A 240 -7.81 -6.08 -5.57
C LEU A 240 -9.07 -5.45 -4.97
N LYS A 241 -9.54 -4.33 -5.54
CA LYS A 241 -10.70 -3.57 -5.06
C LYS A 241 -12.01 -4.32 -5.32
N ARG A 242 -12.30 -5.34 -4.51
CA ARG A 242 -13.46 -6.23 -4.66
C ARG A 242 -14.74 -5.65 -4.08
N PHE A 243 -14.65 -4.81 -3.06
CA PHE A 243 -15.83 -4.25 -2.40
C PHE A 243 -16.16 -2.86 -2.92
N ASN A 244 -17.39 -2.68 -3.39
CA ASN A 244 -17.91 -1.39 -3.80
C ASN A 244 -18.98 -0.91 -2.82
N HIS A 245 -18.72 0.23 -2.20
CA HIS A 245 -19.72 0.97 -1.43
C HIS A 245 -20.59 1.75 -2.41
N ARG A 246 -21.79 1.23 -2.74
CA ARG A 246 -22.78 2.05 -3.46
C ARG A 246 -23.37 3.07 -2.48
N HIS A 247 -23.32 4.35 -2.82
CA HIS A 247 -24.09 5.37 -2.10
C HIS A 247 -25.59 5.00 -2.12
N GLY A 248 -26.19 4.83 -0.94
CA GLY A 248 -27.64 4.68 -0.76
C GLY A 248 -28.22 3.25 -0.72
N GLY A 249 -27.39 2.20 -0.77
CA GLY A 249 -27.87 0.81 -0.69
C GLY A 249 -27.45 0.09 0.60
N TRP A 250 -28.36 -0.67 1.22
CA TRP A 250 -28.12 -1.52 2.40
C TRP A 250 -27.23 -2.75 2.14
N ARG A 251 -26.67 -2.90 0.93
CA ARG A 251 -25.84 -4.04 0.51
C ARG A 251 -24.56 -3.55 -0.16
N SER A 252 -23.41 -3.82 0.46
CA SER A 252 -22.12 -3.77 -0.22
C SER A 252 -22.05 -4.92 -1.23
N ASP A 253 -21.65 -4.63 -2.46
CA ASP A 253 -21.49 -5.61 -3.52
C ASP A 253 -20.03 -6.09 -3.56
N LYS A 254 -19.80 -7.40 -3.62
CA LYS A 254 -18.46 -8.01 -3.67
C LYS A 254 -18.23 -8.59 -5.06
N ILE A 255 -17.16 -8.15 -5.73
CA ILE A 255 -16.71 -8.74 -6.99
C ILE A 255 -16.11 -10.12 -6.69
N THR A 256 -16.83 -11.17 -7.12
CA THR A 256 -16.43 -12.58 -6.97
C THR A 256 -15.68 -13.12 -8.17
N GLU A 257 -15.52 -12.35 -9.24
CA GLU A 257 -14.80 -12.75 -10.46
C GLU A 257 -13.40 -13.27 -10.13
N MET A 258 -13.03 -14.40 -10.73
CA MET A 258 -11.70 -14.98 -10.58
C MET A 258 -10.68 -14.07 -11.28
N VAL A 259 -9.66 -13.64 -10.54
CA VAL A 259 -8.54 -12.89 -11.12
C VAL A 259 -7.35 -13.81 -11.11
N GLU A 260 -6.88 -14.22 -12.28
CA GLU A 260 -5.69 -15.06 -12.42
C GLU A 260 -4.43 -14.21 -12.19
N PHE A 261 -3.54 -14.67 -11.31
CA PHE A 261 -2.26 -14.02 -11.04
C PHE A 261 -1.14 -15.07 -11.06
N PRO A 262 0.05 -14.71 -11.56
CA PRO A 262 1.18 -15.64 -11.56
C PRO A 262 1.71 -15.86 -10.14
N VAL A 263 2.06 -17.11 -9.82
CA VAL A 263 2.75 -17.45 -8.56
C VAL A 263 4.23 -17.07 -8.63
N ARG A 264 4.81 -17.08 -9.83
CA ARG A 264 6.20 -16.71 -10.09
C ARG A 264 6.33 -15.89 -11.35
N GLY A 265 7.33 -15.01 -11.39
CA GLY A 265 7.71 -14.29 -12.59
C GLY A 265 6.72 -13.20 -13.01
N LEU A 266 6.07 -12.51 -12.06
CA LEU A 266 5.28 -11.32 -12.36
C LEU A 266 6.21 -10.19 -12.81
N ASP A 267 6.31 -9.95 -14.11
CA ASP A 267 7.14 -8.88 -14.68
C ASP A 267 6.35 -7.56 -14.79
N ILE A 268 6.64 -6.62 -13.88
CA ILE A 268 5.99 -5.30 -13.85
C ILE A 268 6.41 -4.44 -15.05
N SER A 269 7.54 -4.74 -15.70
CA SER A 269 8.01 -3.99 -16.87
C SER A 269 7.12 -4.16 -18.10
N LEU A 270 6.20 -5.13 -18.07
CA LEU A 270 5.22 -5.34 -19.12
C LEU A 270 4.07 -4.31 -19.10
N LEU A 271 3.88 -3.56 -17.99
CA LEU A 271 2.82 -2.56 -17.89
C LEU A 271 3.15 -1.28 -18.67
N ASP A 272 4.37 -0.76 -18.48
CA ASP A 272 4.91 0.33 -19.28
C ASP A 272 6.45 0.31 -19.18
N SER A 273 7.08 -0.37 -20.15
CA SER A 273 8.53 -0.53 -20.19
C SER A 273 9.31 0.79 -20.31
N THR A 274 8.64 1.89 -20.69
CA THR A 274 9.25 3.20 -20.91
C THR A 274 9.18 4.13 -19.70
N CYS A 275 8.31 3.80 -18.73
CA CYS A 275 8.07 4.63 -17.56
C CYS A 275 8.88 4.20 -16.32
N LEU A 276 9.36 2.97 -16.27
CA LEU A 276 10.03 2.45 -15.08
C LEU A 276 11.47 2.94 -14.98
N ASP A 277 11.79 3.63 -13.89
CA ASP A 277 13.16 3.90 -13.51
C ASP A 277 13.79 2.59 -13.02
N ARG A 278 14.74 2.06 -13.79
CA ARG A 278 15.45 0.82 -13.48
C ARG A 278 16.66 1.04 -12.56
N GLY A 279 16.85 2.26 -12.07
CA GLY A 279 17.99 2.64 -11.25
C GLY A 279 19.32 2.30 -11.93
N THR A 280 20.38 2.18 -11.14
CA THR A 280 21.72 1.87 -11.63
C THR A 280 21.95 0.38 -11.91
N SER A 281 21.14 -0.52 -11.32
CA SER A 281 21.31 -1.97 -11.50
C SER A 281 20.73 -2.47 -12.83
N GLY A 282 19.73 -1.77 -13.39
CA GLY A 282 19.10 -2.14 -14.66
C GLY A 282 18.27 -3.44 -14.59
N GLU A 283 18.08 -4.00 -13.39
CA GLU A 283 17.36 -5.25 -13.18
C GLU A 283 15.87 -5.08 -13.50
N LYS A 284 15.27 -6.14 -14.03
CA LYS A 284 13.83 -6.14 -14.32
C LYS A 284 13.05 -6.36 -13.02
N PRO A 285 11.97 -5.58 -12.78
CA PRO A 285 11.12 -5.75 -11.60
C PRO A 285 10.22 -6.98 -11.77
N VAL A 286 10.78 -8.15 -11.46
CA VAL A 286 10.12 -9.46 -11.53
C VAL A 286 9.84 -9.98 -10.12
N TYR A 287 8.58 -10.30 -9.83
CA TYR A 287 8.14 -10.69 -8.49
C TYR A 287 7.63 -12.14 -8.44
N ASP A 288 7.94 -12.82 -7.33
CA ASP A 288 7.37 -14.11 -6.95
C ASP A 288 6.43 -13.93 -5.74
N LEU A 289 5.28 -14.61 -5.77
CA LEU A 289 4.27 -14.52 -4.73
C LEU A 289 4.69 -15.34 -3.50
N TYR A 290 4.57 -14.74 -2.30
CA TYR A 290 4.84 -15.44 -1.03
C TYR A 290 3.65 -15.48 -0.06
N GLY A 291 2.62 -14.63 -0.24
CA GLY A 291 1.47 -14.56 0.66
C GLY A 291 0.22 -14.00 0.00
N VAL A 292 -0.96 -14.50 0.42
CA VAL A 292 -2.27 -14.04 -0.08
C VAL A 292 -3.23 -13.90 1.08
N VAL A 293 -3.84 -12.72 1.23
CA VAL A 293 -5.01 -12.52 2.08
C VAL A 293 -6.25 -12.91 1.30
N ASN A 294 -6.87 -14.02 1.70
CA ASN A 294 -8.12 -14.50 1.11
C ASN A 294 -9.32 -14.01 1.91
N HIS A 295 -10.44 -13.80 1.22
CA HIS A 295 -11.72 -13.50 1.88
C HIS A 295 -12.87 -14.29 1.23
N PHE A 296 -13.63 -15.01 2.06
CA PHE A 296 -14.80 -15.80 1.68
C PHE A 296 -16.08 -15.19 2.26
N GLY A 297 -17.20 -15.30 1.56
CA GLY A 297 -18.45 -14.62 1.98
C GLY A 297 -18.47 -13.13 1.64
N GLY A 298 -19.38 -12.38 2.28
CA GLY A 298 -19.62 -10.95 2.05
C GLY A 298 -19.36 -10.08 3.28
N LEU A 299 -19.45 -8.76 3.14
CA LEU A 299 -19.06 -7.79 4.20
C LEU A 299 -19.86 -7.89 5.51
N GLY A 300 -21.09 -8.44 5.45
CA GLY A 300 -21.93 -8.64 6.64
C GLY A 300 -21.73 -10.00 7.34
N GLY A 301 -20.79 -10.82 6.88
CA GLY A 301 -20.56 -12.18 7.36
C GLY A 301 -19.66 -12.98 6.43
N GLY A 302 -18.35 -12.72 6.49
CA GLY A 302 -17.29 -13.41 5.75
C GLY A 302 -16.16 -13.92 6.64
N HIS A 303 -15.15 -14.55 6.02
CA HIS A 303 -13.95 -15.06 6.67
C HIS A 303 -12.70 -14.69 5.89
#